data_AF-A0A7Z0E1Y3-F1
#
_entry.id   AF-A0A7Z0E1Y3-F1
#
_cell.length_a   1.000
_cell.length_b   1.000
_cell.length_c   1.000
_cell.angle_alpha   90.00
_cell.angle_beta   90.00
_cell.angle_gamma   90.00
#
_symmetry.space_group_name_H-M   'P 1'
#
loop_
_entity.id
_entity.type
_entity.pdbx_description
1 polymer ?
#
loop_
_entity_poly.entity_id
_entity_poly.type
_entity_poly.pdbx_seq_one_letter_code
_entity_poly.pdbx_strand_id
1 'polypeptide(L)'
;MTEEELARYDATRAEYDKLDADYAKASKYSEATEQKLEELGTEIDRLNDRRYVFDAEDVARGGVFVSLGAGGEPKIERGFVRPEDEQKVEVGTSDVDGDGSVDTDGGSSVTDETAAGGHQSEDEDETIKPLPDRLVLDLTAARTVALRNALANDPVMAFIAVLHAFVLKTFYFHGSDSCLEITLQNAKFSQADGLGDTVWAKEIDQRQEAWGQDLPKDPNDLWAFLIVLDDVSRQALFAHCASLSVNAVIEPWNRRTQAIAHADQLARSIGFGMVDAGWVPTADNYLGRVTKVRILQAVREAKGDRSAELIGHLKKADMAREAERLMSGSGWLPEPLRLVTDSASVDQATVETGEIADAGTVETPAPDLPAFLTDDADDASAPTDEVDEHQHLDAAE
;
A
#
# COMPACT_ATOMS: atom_id res chain seq x y z
N MET A 1 5.41 16.35 -32.80
CA MET A 1 5.31 17.69 -33.40
C MET A 1 6.37 17.76 -34.49
N THR A 2 6.03 18.13 -35.71
CA THR A 2 7.06 18.28 -36.77
C THR A 2 7.94 19.51 -36.48
N GLU A 3 9.12 19.59 -37.07
CA GLU A 3 10.04 20.72 -36.88
C GLU A 3 9.41 22.06 -37.31
N GLU A 4 8.59 22.04 -38.37
CA GLU A 4 7.82 23.20 -38.84
C GLU A 4 6.70 23.61 -37.85
N GLU A 5 6.09 22.65 -37.17
CA GLU A 5 5.06 22.90 -36.17
C GLU A 5 5.66 23.43 -34.86
N LEU A 6 6.84 22.95 -34.47
CA LEU A 6 7.58 23.45 -33.32
C LEU A 6 8.00 24.90 -33.54
N ALA A 7 8.52 25.22 -34.73
CA ALA A 7 8.85 26.58 -35.11
C ALA A 7 7.61 27.50 -35.12
N ARG A 8 6.45 26.98 -35.52
CA ARG A 8 5.17 27.72 -35.47
C ARG A 8 4.71 27.93 -34.03
N TYR A 9 4.81 26.92 -33.18
CA TYR A 9 4.48 27.01 -31.76
C TYR A 9 5.34 28.06 -31.06
N ASP A 10 6.65 28.00 -31.24
CA ASP A 10 7.59 28.94 -30.64
C ASP A 10 7.34 30.38 -31.13
N ALA A 11 7.02 30.56 -32.41
CA ALA A 11 6.67 31.86 -32.97
C ALA A 11 5.35 32.41 -32.40
N THR A 12 4.30 31.59 -32.32
CA THR A 12 2.99 31.98 -31.77
C THR A 12 3.10 32.29 -30.28
N ARG A 13 3.88 31.51 -29.52
CA ARG A 13 4.15 31.74 -28.10
C ARG A 13 4.93 33.04 -27.87
N ALA A 14 5.95 33.30 -28.67
CA ALA A 14 6.69 34.56 -28.60
C ALA A 14 5.82 35.78 -28.93
N GLU A 15 4.86 35.64 -29.86
CA GLU A 15 3.88 36.70 -30.13
C GLU A 15 2.90 36.91 -28.97
N TYR A 16 2.40 35.83 -28.37
CA TYR A 16 1.55 35.87 -27.17
C TYR A 16 2.25 36.56 -26.00
N ASP A 17 3.46 36.11 -25.63
CA ASP A 17 4.21 36.63 -24.49
C ASP A 17 4.53 38.13 -24.66
N LYS A 18 4.83 38.56 -25.90
CA LYS A 18 5.06 39.97 -26.20
C LYS A 18 3.78 40.79 -26.09
N LEU A 19 2.68 40.29 -26.63
CA LEU A 19 1.40 40.99 -26.62
C LEU A 19 0.83 41.09 -25.20
N ASP A 20 1.00 40.06 -24.37
CA ASP A 20 0.62 40.03 -22.96
C ASP A 20 1.45 41.04 -22.15
N ALA A 21 2.76 41.07 -22.36
CA ALA A 21 3.65 42.04 -21.70
C ALA A 21 3.36 43.49 -22.10
N ASP A 22 2.92 43.75 -23.34
CA ASP A 22 2.51 45.07 -23.81
C ASP A 22 1.12 45.45 -23.27
N TYR A 23 0.19 44.49 -23.19
CA TYR A 23 -1.14 44.67 -22.60
C TYR A 23 -1.08 44.94 -21.09
N ALA A 24 -0.20 44.24 -20.35
CA ALA A 24 0.02 44.45 -18.92
C ALA A 24 0.58 45.85 -18.58
N LYS A 25 1.24 46.52 -19.54
CA LYS A 25 1.77 47.88 -19.40
C LYS A 25 0.80 48.95 -19.93
N ALA A 26 -0.26 48.56 -20.63
CA ALA A 26 -1.21 49.49 -21.20
C ALA A 26 -2.11 50.10 -20.11
N SER A 27 -2.26 51.42 -20.12
CA SER A 27 -3.13 52.14 -19.17
C SER A 27 -4.61 52.08 -19.53
N LYS A 28 -4.94 51.52 -20.70
CA LYS A 28 -6.30 51.31 -21.18
C LYS A 28 -6.42 49.92 -21.76
N TYR A 29 -7.41 49.18 -21.26
CA TYR A 29 -7.77 47.87 -21.77
C TYR A 29 -8.42 47.99 -23.15
N SER A 30 -8.01 47.12 -24.06
CA SER A 30 -8.47 47.06 -25.45
C SER A 30 -9.02 45.67 -25.68
N GLU A 31 -10.33 45.60 -25.91
CA GLU A 31 -11.06 44.36 -26.21
C GLU A 31 -10.46 43.64 -27.43
N ALA A 32 -9.97 44.39 -28.42
CA ALA A 32 -9.28 43.84 -29.58
C ALA A 32 -7.93 43.18 -29.24
N THR A 33 -7.27 43.61 -28.15
CA THR A 33 -6.00 43.02 -27.69
C THR A 33 -6.25 41.78 -26.84
N GLU A 34 -7.29 41.79 -26.02
CA GLU A 34 -7.77 40.62 -25.26
C GLU A 34 -8.20 39.51 -26.21
N GLN A 35 -9.02 39.84 -27.21
CA GLN A 35 -9.46 38.87 -28.22
C GLN A 35 -8.27 38.26 -28.97
N LYS A 36 -7.25 39.05 -29.30
CA LYS A 36 -6.05 38.55 -29.96
C LYS A 36 -5.20 37.64 -29.05
N LEU A 37 -5.14 37.93 -27.74
CA LEU A 37 -4.49 37.04 -26.77
C LEU A 37 -5.25 35.71 -26.64
N GLU A 38 -6.58 35.75 -26.59
CA GLU A 38 -7.41 34.54 -26.54
C GLU A 38 -7.25 33.69 -27.82
N GLU A 39 -7.21 34.31 -29.00
CA GLU A 39 -6.97 33.63 -30.27
C GLU A 39 -5.59 32.95 -30.32
N LEU A 40 -4.54 33.67 -29.87
CA LEU A 40 -3.18 33.12 -29.82
C LEU A 40 -3.05 32.00 -28.78
N GLY A 41 -3.68 32.14 -27.61
CA GLY A 41 -3.74 31.09 -26.58
C GLY A 41 -4.46 29.84 -27.08
N THR A 42 -5.60 30.01 -27.76
CA THR A 42 -6.35 28.90 -28.36
C THR A 42 -5.54 28.16 -29.42
N GLU A 43 -4.73 28.86 -30.21
CA GLU A 43 -3.86 28.23 -31.22
C GLU A 43 -2.67 27.49 -30.57
N ILE A 44 -2.09 28.03 -29.50
CA ILE A 44 -1.06 27.36 -28.68
C ILE A 44 -1.64 26.07 -28.08
N ASP A 45 -2.83 26.14 -27.50
CA ASP A 45 -3.53 24.99 -26.93
C ASP A 45 -3.86 23.96 -28.01
N ARG A 46 -4.33 24.38 -29.18
CA ARG A 46 -4.58 23.49 -30.32
C ARG A 46 -3.32 22.75 -30.80
N LEU A 47 -2.17 23.41 -30.78
CA LEU A 47 -0.88 22.80 -31.13
C LEU A 47 -0.39 21.82 -30.04
N ASN A 48 -0.71 22.08 -28.77
CA ASN A 48 -0.37 21.23 -27.63
C ASN A 48 -1.31 20.03 -27.44
N ASP A 49 -2.63 20.22 -27.61
CA ASP A 49 -3.70 19.22 -27.41
C ASP A 49 -3.80 18.21 -28.57
N ARG A 50 -2.72 18.07 -29.35
CA ARG A 50 -2.72 17.12 -30.46
C ARG A 50 -2.77 15.70 -29.93
N ARG A 51 -3.61 14.89 -30.58
CA ARG A 51 -3.59 13.43 -30.42
C ARG A 51 -2.18 12.90 -30.66
N TYR A 52 -1.67 12.18 -29.67
CA TYR A 52 -0.43 11.41 -29.76
C TYR A 52 -0.43 10.58 -31.05
N VAL A 53 0.50 10.89 -31.96
CA VAL A 53 0.69 10.15 -33.21
C VAL A 53 1.86 9.20 -32.96
N PHE A 54 1.57 7.90 -33.00
CA PHE A 54 2.59 6.86 -32.92
C PHE A 54 3.48 6.89 -34.17
N ASP A 55 4.75 6.55 -34.02
CA ASP A 55 5.67 6.45 -35.17
C ASP A 55 5.19 5.38 -36.14
N ALA A 56 5.50 5.52 -37.44
CA ALA A 56 4.99 4.61 -38.47
C ALA A 56 5.40 3.14 -38.22
N GLU A 57 6.54 2.93 -37.57
CA GLU A 57 7.04 1.61 -37.17
C GLU A 57 6.24 1.03 -35.99
N ASP A 58 5.77 1.88 -35.07
CA ASP A 58 4.92 1.50 -33.94
C ASP A 58 3.48 1.25 -34.39
N VAL A 59 2.97 2.01 -35.36
CA VAL A 59 1.64 1.79 -35.95
C VAL A 59 1.56 0.45 -36.69
N ALA A 60 2.68 -0.03 -37.26
CA ALA A 60 2.73 -1.31 -37.95
C ALA A 60 2.62 -2.53 -37.00
N ARG A 61 2.86 -2.34 -35.69
CA ARG A 61 2.90 -3.40 -34.66
C ARG A 61 1.88 -3.19 -33.54
N GLY A 62 1.45 -1.94 -33.37
CA GLY A 62 0.48 -1.51 -32.37
C GLY A 62 -0.93 -1.93 -32.76
N GLY A 63 -1.53 -2.73 -31.89
CA GLY A 63 -2.94 -3.03 -31.87
C GLY A 63 -3.79 -1.96 -31.18
N VAL A 64 -5.09 -2.13 -31.31
CA VAL A 64 -6.13 -1.27 -30.74
C VAL A 64 -7.10 -2.15 -29.97
N PHE A 65 -7.36 -1.79 -28.72
CA PHE A 65 -8.42 -2.40 -27.92
C PHE A 65 -9.68 -1.55 -28.06
N VAL A 66 -10.75 -2.16 -28.59
CA VAL A 66 -12.05 -1.53 -28.71
C VAL A 66 -12.97 -2.16 -27.67
N SER A 67 -13.42 -1.35 -26.72
CA SER A 67 -14.43 -1.73 -25.74
C SER A 67 -15.69 -0.86 -25.91
N LEU A 68 -16.79 -1.27 -25.31
CA LEU A 68 -18.00 -0.45 -25.22
C LEU A 68 -18.03 0.20 -23.84
N GLY A 69 -18.18 1.52 -23.81
CA GLY A 69 -18.44 2.29 -22.61
C GLY A 69 -19.84 2.02 -22.06
N ALA A 70 -20.11 2.52 -20.86
CA ALA A 70 -21.36 2.24 -20.15
C ALA A 70 -22.61 2.75 -20.88
N GLY A 71 -22.49 3.70 -21.82
CA GLY A 71 -23.58 4.18 -22.68
C GLY A 71 -23.65 3.51 -24.05
N GLY A 72 -22.85 2.47 -24.31
CA GLY A 72 -22.79 1.78 -25.61
C GLY A 72 -21.92 2.49 -26.66
N GLU A 73 -21.23 3.56 -26.28
CA GLU A 73 -20.24 4.23 -27.13
C GLU A 73 -18.95 3.40 -27.26
N PRO A 74 -18.35 3.31 -28.46
CA PRO A 74 -17.06 2.63 -28.63
C PRO A 74 -15.93 3.44 -27.98
N LYS A 75 -15.27 2.85 -26.98
CA LYS A 75 -14.03 3.34 -26.38
C LYS A 75 -12.84 2.66 -27.04
N ILE A 76 -11.95 3.46 -27.61
CA ILE A 76 -10.83 2.99 -28.41
C ILE A 76 -9.52 3.34 -27.69
N GLU A 77 -8.84 2.34 -27.17
CA GLU A 77 -7.55 2.46 -26.51
C GLU A 77 -6.45 1.94 -27.46
N ARG A 78 -5.45 2.76 -27.76
CA ARG A 78 -4.41 2.49 -28.77
C ARG A 78 -3.05 2.36 -28.09
N GLY A 79 -2.13 1.59 -28.70
CA GLY A 79 -0.78 1.40 -28.17
C GLY A 79 -0.56 0.05 -27.48
N PHE A 80 -1.45 -0.93 -27.70
CA PHE A 80 -1.28 -2.28 -27.20
C PHE A 80 -0.57 -3.13 -28.24
N VAL A 81 0.59 -3.69 -27.94
CA VAL A 81 1.29 -4.63 -28.82
C VAL A 81 0.94 -6.04 -28.36
N ARG A 82 0.68 -6.97 -29.30
CA ARG A 82 0.49 -8.37 -28.94
C ARG A 82 1.83 -8.95 -28.46
N PRO A 83 1.84 -9.88 -27.51
CA PRO A 83 3.10 -10.49 -27.03
C PRO A 83 3.96 -11.06 -28.16
N GLU A 84 3.35 -11.57 -29.22
CA GLU A 84 4.04 -12.06 -30.43
C GLU A 84 4.71 -10.96 -31.30
N ASP A 85 4.30 -9.70 -31.16
CA ASP A 85 4.75 -8.55 -31.96
C ASP A 85 5.72 -7.62 -31.19
N GLU A 86 6.06 -7.97 -29.96
CA GLU A 86 6.96 -7.22 -29.08
C GLU A 86 8.43 -7.36 -29.53
N GLN A 87 9.13 -6.23 -29.65
CA GLN A 87 10.51 -6.21 -30.16
C GLN A 87 11.46 -6.74 -29.08
N LYS A 88 12.13 -7.87 -29.34
CA LYS A 88 13.27 -8.28 -28.51
C LYS A 88 14.39 -7.26 -28.70
N VAL A 89 14.66 -6.45 -27.69
CA VAL A 89 15.82 -5.57 -27.65
C VAL A 89 17.06 -6.45 -27.51
N GLU A 90 17.80 -6.64 -28.61
CA GLU A 90 19.15 -7.19 -28.55
C GLU A 90 20.05 -6.16 -27.84
N VAL A 91 20.34 -6.42 -26.57
CA VAL A 91 21.42 -5.74 -25.87
C VAL A 91 22.73 -6.19 -26.52
N GLY A 92 23.33 -5.31 -27.31
CA GLY A 92 24.57 -5.58 -28.03
C GLY A 92 25.71 -5.94 -27.06
N THR A 93 26.17 -7.19 -27.15
CA THR A 93 27.46 -7.61 -26.61
C THR A 93 28.47 -7.61 -27.74
N SER A 94 29.45 -6.70 -27.65
CA SER A 94 30.62 -6.66 -28.50
C SER A 94 31.57 -7.82 -28.21
N ASP A 95 31.85 -8.59 -29.27
CA ASP A 95 33.07 -9.33 -29.65
C ASP A 95 33.73 -10.34 -28.67
N VAL A 96 33.88 -11.61 -29.09
CA VAL A 96 35.07 -12.17 -29.80
C VAL A 96 35.03 -13.72 -29.80
N ASP A 97 35.12 -14.28 -31.01
CA ASP A 97 35.63 -15.59 -31.49
C ASP A 97 35.13 -16.95 -30.96
N GLY A 98 34.72 -17.79 -31.92
CA GLY A 98 34.56 -19.24 -31.75
C GLY A 98 33.95 -19.95 -32.97
N ASP A 99 34.76 -20.12 -34.01
CA ASP A 99 34.62 -20.97 -35.21
C ASP A 99 33.69 -22.21 -35.13
N GLY A 100 32.94 -22.47 -36.22
CA GLY A 100 32.79 -23.84 -36.70
C GLY A 100 31.39 -24.34 -37.12
N SER A 101 31.14 -24.28 -38.43
CA SER A 101 30.31 -25.20 -39.23
C SER A 101 28.79 -24.99 -39.34
N VAL A 102 28.40 -24.78 -40.60
CA VAL A 102 27.07 -24.93 -41.19
C VAL A 102 26.60 -26.38 -41.17
N ASP A 103 25.30 -26.60 -40.96
CA ASP A 103 24.44 -27.30 -41.93
C ASP A 103 22.95 -27.09 -41.60
N THR A 104 22.18 -26.92 -42.67
CA THR A 104 20.75 -26.58 -42.70
C THR A 104 19.96 -27.85 -42.95
N ASP A 105 18.99 -28.21 -42.11
CA ASP A 105 17.72 -28.79 -42.58
C ASP A 105 16.62 -28.72 -41.52
N GLY A 106 15.40 -28.49 -41.97
CA GLY A 106 14.21 -28.27 -41.15
C GLY A 106 13.49 -29.56 -40.73
N GLY A 107 12.49 -29.38 -39.85
CA GLY A 107 11.51 -30.43 -39.58
C GLY A 107 10.76 -30.25 -38.26
N SER A 108 9.54 -29.73 -38.36
CA SER A 108 8.50 -29.90 -37.34
C SER A 108 8.34 -31.38 -36.94
N SER A 109 8.24 -31.67 -35.65
CA SER A 109 7.10 -32.42 -35.10
C SER A 109 7.15 -32.49 -33.57
N VAL A 110 5.99 -32.20 -33.00
CA VAL A 110 5.51 -32.54 -31.67
C VAL A 110 5.81 -34.01 -31.34
N THR A 111 6.26 -34.31 -30.12
CA THR A 111 5.67 -35.35 -29.26
C THR A 111 6.14 -35.23 -27.80
N ASP A 112 5.14 -35.33 -26.95
CA ASP A 112 5.08 -35.51 -25.51
C ASP A 112 6.07 -36.54 -24.95
N GLU A 113 6.84 -36.19 -23.91
CA GLU A 113 7.23 -37.11 -22.84
C GLU A 113 7.44 -36.36 -21.51
N THR A 114 6.64 -36.76 -20.53
CA THR A 114 6.84 -36.59 -19.10
C THR A 114 8.19 -37.14 -18.62
N ALA A 115 8.97 -36.37 -17.86
CA ALA A 115 9.58 -36.77 -16.58
C ALA A 115 10.75 -35.85 -16.16
N ALA A 116 10.84 -35.68 -14.84
CA ALA A 116 12.06 -35.46 -14.07
C ALA A 116 12.75 -34.10 -14.12
N GLY A 117 12.68 -33.42 -12.96
CA GLY A 117 13.88 -32.89 -12.31
C GLY A 117 14.58 -31.73 -13.01
N GLY A 118 13.97 -30.55 -13.00
CA GLY A 118 14.70 -29.31 -13.19
C GLY A 118 15.62 -29.06 -11.99
N HIS A 119 16.82 -29.64 -12.02
CA HIS A 119 17.97 -29.09 -11.31
C HIS A 119 18.22 -27.68 -11.85
N GLN A 120 17.75 -26.67 -11.13
CA GLN A 120 18.38 -25.37 -11.20
C GLN A 120 19.77 -25.55 -10.59
N SER A 121 20.79 -25.51 -11.43
CA SER A 121 22.17 -25.34 -11.01
C SER A 121 22.24 -24.02 -10.23
N GLU A 122 22.30 -24.13 -8.91
CA GLU A 122 22.68 -23.03 -8.03
C GLU A 122 24.19 -22.84 -8.19
N ASP A 123 24.60 -22.09 -9.22
CA ASP A 123 25.92 -21.47 -9.19
C ASP A 123 25.89 -20.48 -8.02
N GLU A 124 26.74 -20.74 -7.03
CA GLU A 124 26.90 -20.00 -5.78
C GLU A 124 27.54 -18.64 -6.05
N ASP A 125 26.79 -17.74 -6.71
CA ASP A 125 27.04 -16.31 -6.52
C ASP A 125 26.73 -16.01 -5.06
N GLU A 126 27.74 -15.62 -4.27
CA GLU A 126 27.59 -15.11 -2.89
C GLU A 126 26.71 -13.84 -2.80
N THR A 127 26.18 -13.38 -3.93
CA THR A 127 25.32 -12.22 -4.05
C THR A 127 23.89 -12.56 -3.61
N ILE A 128 23.40 -11.82 -2.63
CA ILE A 128 22.04 -11.91 -2.12
C ILE A 128 21.04 -11.50 -3.22
N LYS A 129 20.37 -12.49 -3.84
CA LYS A 129 19.33 -12.23 -4.85
C LYS A 129 18.11 -11.52 -4.22
N PRO A 130 17.39 -10.68 -4.99
CA PRO A 130 16.10 -10.13 -4.57
C PRO A 130 15.09 -11.23 -4.21
N LEU A 131 14.09 -10.89 -3.38
CA LEU A 131 13.01 -11.82 -3.06
C LEU A 131 12.20 -12.12 -4.34
N PRO A 132 11.72 -13.37 -4.53
CA PRO A 132 10.83 -13.68 -5.64
C PRO A 132 9.55 -12.83 -5.60
N ASP A 133 9.10 -12.32 -6.75
CA ASP A 133 7.94 -11.41 -6.82
C ASP A 133 6.67 -12.02 -6.20
N ARG A 134 6.43 -13.32 -6.42
CA ARG A 134 5.31 -14.05 -5.81
C ARG A 134 5.38 -14.03 -4.27
N LEU A 135 6.58 -14.10 -3.69
CA LEU A 135 6.78 -14.03 -2.24
C LEU A 135 6.53 -12.61 -1.72
N VAL A 136 6.98 -11.59 -2.44
CA VAL A 136 6.70 -10.18 -2.08
C VAL A 136 5.19 -9.91 -2.09
N LEU A 137 4.48 -10.38 -3.12
CA LEU A 137 3.03 -10.27 -3.22
C LEU A 137 2.34 -10.93 -2.03
N ASP A 138 2.68 -12.18 -1.70
CA ASP A 138 2.05 -12.89 -0.58
C ASP A 138 2.33 -12.24 0.78
N LEU A 139 3.57 -11.79 1.02
CA LEU A 139 3.95 -11.08 2.25
C LEU A 139 3.18 -9.76 2.38
N THR A 140 3.08 -8.98 1.30
CA THR A 140 2.39 -7.69 1.32
C THR A 140 0.87 -7.83 1.35
N ALA A 141 0.32 -8.95 0.85
CA ALA A 141 -1.08 -9.34 1.06
C ALA A 141 -1.35 -9.67 2.53
N ALA A 142 -0.49 -10.45 3.18
CA ALA A 142 -0.59 -10.72 4.61
C ALA A 142 -0.52 -9.43 5.44
N ARG A 143 0.42 -8.53 5.12
CA ARG A 143 0.53 -7.21 5.72
C ARG A 143 -0.74 -6.39 5.56
N THR A 144 -1.32 -6.39 4.36
CA THR A 144 -2.56 -5.67 4.07
C THR A 144 -3.69 -6.19 4.95
N VAL A 145 -3.92 -7.50 5.02
CA VAL A 145 -5.01 -8.08 5.82
C VAL A 145 -4.82 -7.79 7.32
N ALA A 146 -3.60 -7.90 7.84
CA ALA A 146 -3.30 -7.56 9.23
C ALA A 146 -3.57 -6.07 9.53
N LEU A 147 -3.14 -5.17 8.62
CA LEU A 147 -3.38 -3.73 8.75
C LEU A 147 -4.88 -3.38 8.65
N ARG A 148 -5.65 -4.07 7.78
CA ARG A 148 -7.11 -3.93 7.73
C ARG A 148 -7.74 -4.28 9.07
N ASN A 149 -7.31 -5.38 9.67
CA ASN A 149 -7.83 -5.79 10.97
C ASN A 149 -7.51 -4.76 12.06
N ALA A 150 -6.28 -4.24 12.09
CA ALA A 150 -5.89 -3.19 13.03
C ALA A 150 -6.70 -1.90 12.84
N LEU A 151 -6.83 -1.40 11.61
CA LEU A 151 -7.59 -0.17 11.33
C LEU A 151 -9.07 -0.29 11.69
N ALA A 152 -9.67 -1.47 11.47
CA ALA A 152 -11.07 -1.67 11.82
C ALA A 152 -11.36 -1.60 13.32
N ASN A 153 -10.33 -1.83 14.15
CA ASN A 153 -10.39 -1.72 15.60
C ASN A 153 -10.01 -0.31 16.11
N ASP A 154 -9.71 0.64 15.21
CA ASP A 154 -9.39 2.03 15.54
C ASP A 154 -10.26 3.00 14.72
N PRO A 155 -11.49 3.33 15.21
CA PRO A 155 -12.40 4.20 14.49
C PRO A 155 -11.90 5.62 14.29
N VAL A 156 -11.05 6.12 15.19
CA VAL A 156 -10.47 7.46 15.09
C VAL A 156 -9.49 7.52 13.92
N MET A 157 -8.58 6.54 13.83
CA MET A 157 -7.65 6.47 12.70
C MET A 157 -8.35 6.14 11.39
N ALA A 158 -9.41 5.33 11.40
CA ALA A 158 -10.23 5.10 10.22
C ALA A 158 -10.86 6.40 9.70
N PHE A 159 -11.38 7.24 10.59
CA PHE A 159 -11.92 8.55 10.23
C PHE A 159 -10.85 9.45 9.64
N ILE A 160 -9.69 9.56 10.29
CA ILE A 160 -8.57 10.36 9.80
C ILE A 160 -8.11 9.89 8.42
N ALA A 161 -8.01 8.58 8.19
CA ALA A 161 -7.60 8.02 6.92
C ALA A 161 -8.57 8.40 5.79
N VAL A 162 -9.88 8.21 6.00
CA VAL A 162 -10.91 8.57 5.00
C VAL A 162 -10.98 10.09 4.78
N LEU A 163 -10.89 10.88 5.86
CA LEU A 163 -10.85 12.34 5.77
C LEU A 163 -9.63 12.81 4.98
N HIS A 164 -8.46 12.22 5.24
CA HIS A 164 -7.24 12.49 4.47
C HIS A 164 -7.47 12.24 2.98
N ALA A 165 -8.08 11.11 2.61
CA ALA A 165 -8.41 10.81 1.22
C ALA A 165 -9.41 11.79 0.59
N PHE A 166 -10.43 12.24 1.34
CA PHE A 166 -11.34 13.31 0.89
C PHE A 166 -10.59 14.63 0.67
N VAL A 167 -9.80 15.06 1.64
CA VAL A 167 -9.02 16.30 1.58
C VAL A 167 -8.05 16.29 0.41
N LEU A 168 -7.35 15.17 0.19
CA LEU A 168 -6.48 14.97 -0.96
C LEU A 168 -7.24 15.15 -2.28
N LYS A 169 -8.40 14.50 -2.44
CA LYS A 169 -9.19 14.62 -3.67
C LYS A 169 -9.81 16.01 -3.88
N THR A 170 -10.18 16.70 -2.80
CA THR A 170 -10.81 18.02 -2.89
C THR A 170 -9.81 19.15 -3.11
N PHE A 171 -8.64 19.08 -2.48
CA PHE A 171 -7.71 20.21 -2.42
C PHE A 171 -6.35 19.96 -3.10
N TYR A 172 -6.02 18.71 -3.43
CA TYR A 172 -4.72 18.33 -4.00
C TYR A 172 -4.90 17.68 -5.38
N PHE A 173 -5.07 18.54 -6.40
CA PHE A 173 -5.39 18.17 -7.79
C PHE A 173 -4.29 17.40 -8.53
N HIS A 174 -3.04 17.45 -8.05
CA HIS A 174 -1.88 16.81 -8.68
C HIS A 174 -1.08 16.03 -7.64
N GLY A 175 -1.03 14.69 -7.77
CA GLY A 175 -0.06 13.86 -7.06
C GLY A 175 -0.49 13.19 -5.75
N SER A 176 -1.77 13.14 -5.42
CA SER A 176 -2.22 12.49 -4.18
C SER A 176 -2.63 11.03 -4.40
N ASP A 177 -1.62 10.17 -4.54
CA ASP A 177 -1.77 8.72 -4.50
C ASP A 177 -2.08 8.28 -3.05
N SER A 178 -3.31 8.54 -2.61
CA SER A 178 -3.84 7.95 -1.39
C SER A 178 -3.95 6.43 -1.57
N CYS A 179 -3.55 5.65 -0.57
CA CYS A 179 -3.86 4.20 -0.53
C CYS A 179 -5.37 3.92 -0.48
N LEU A 180 -6.17 4.93 -0.13
CA LEU A 180 -7.62 4.93 -0.21
C LEU A 180 -8.05 5.60 -1.51
N GLU A 181 -8.30 4.80 -2.53
CA GLU A 181 -9.08 5.21 -3.69
C GLU A 181 -10.55 5.10 -3.27
N ILE A 182 -11.30 6.21 -3.15
CA ILE A 182 -12.69 6.17 -2.65
C ILE A 182 -13.64 5.69 -3.76
N THR A 183 -13.45 4.42 -4.08
CA THR A 183 -14.45 3.45 -4.52
C THR A 183 -14.30 2.33 -3.51
N LEU A 184 -15.37 1.87 -2.86
CA LEU A 184 -15.25 0.77 -1.90
C LEU A 184 -14.90 -0.52 -2.66
N GLN A 185 -13.61 -0.74 -2.89
CA GLN A 185 -13.07 -1.94 -3.51
C GLN A 185 -12.53 -2.85 -2.41
N ASN A 186 -13.24 -3.94 -2.15
CA ASN A 186 -12.75 -5.00 -1.30
C ASN A 186 -11.93 -5.98 -2.15
N ALA A 187 -10.64 -5.70 -2.32
CA ALA A 187 -9.73 -6.63 -2.96
C ALA A 187 -9.67 -7.95 -2.17
N LYS A 188 -9.89 -9.08 -2.87
CA LYS A 188 -9.79 -10.42 -2.31
C LYS A 188 -8.41 -10.99 -2.57
N PHE A 189 -7.79 -11.56 -1.55
CA PHE A 189 -6.44 -12.12 -1.61
C PHE A 189 -6.43 -13.65 -1.58
N SER A 190 -7.43 -14.29 -2.17
CA SER A 190 -7.62 -15.75 -2.11
C SER A 190 -6.50 -16.57 -2.78
N GLN A 191 -5.57 -15.93 -3.48
CA GLN A 191 -4.41 -16.57 -4.09
C GLN A 191 -3.18 -16.64 -3.16
N ALA A 192 -3.22 -15.99 -2.00
CA ALA A 192 -2.16 -16.08 -1.00
C ALA A 192 -2.43 -17.28 -0.08
N ASP A 193 -1.60 -18.32 -0.19
CA ASP A 193 -1.76 -19.56 0.58
C ASP A 193 -1.71 -19.30 2.09
N GLY A 194 -2.63 -19.92 2.84
CA GLY A 194 -2.72 -19.81 4.30
C GLY A 194 -3.25 -18.49 4.85
N LEU A 195 -3.50 -17.47 4.01
CA LEU A 195 -3.94 -16.15 4.47
C LEU A 195 -5.32 -16.17 5.13
N GLY A 196 -6.25 -16.97 4.62
CA GLY A 196 -7.60 -17.13 5.20
C GLY A 196 -7.61 -17.79 6.58
N ASP A 197 -6.55 -18.54 6.92
CA ASP A 197 -6.46 -19.21 8.22
C ASP A 197 -5.91 -18.32 9.33
N THR A 198 -5.37 -17.15 8.98
CA THR A 198 -4.85 -16.17 9.94
C THR A 198 -5.95 -15.67 10.87
N VAL A 199 -5.56 -15.30 12.09
CA VAL A 199 -6.49 -14.73 13.09
C VAL A 199 -7.13 -13.44 12.54
N TRP A 200 -6.34 -12.61 11.85
CA TRP A 200 -6.80 -11.34 11.29
C TRP A 200 -7.89 -11.52 10.22
N ALA A 201 -7.72 -12.51 9.32
CA ALA A 201 -8.73 -12.81 8.30
C ALA A 201 -10.03 -13.30 8.94
N LYS A 202 -9.93 -14.21 9.93
CA LYS A 202 -11.08 -14.73 10.68
C LYS A 202 -11.82 -13.65 11.45
N GLU A 203 -11.11 -12.72 12.09
CA GLU A 203 -11.71 -11.59 12.80
C GLU A 203 -12.40 -10.60 11.84
N ILE A 204 -11.83 -10.36 10.66
CA ILE A 204 -12.49 -9.56 9.61
C ILE A 204 -13.78 -10.24 9.16
N ASP A 205 -13.75 -11.53 8.86
CA ASP A 205 -14.90 -12.30 8.41
C ASP A 205 -15.99 -12.36 9.48
N GLN A 206 -15.61 -12.58 10.75
CA GLN A 206 -16.54 -12.56 11.87
C GLN A 206 -17.22 -11.19 12.03
N ARG A 207 -16.48 -10.09 11.90
CA ARG A 207 -17.05 -8.74 11.95
C ARG A 207 -17.96 -8.46 10.75
N GLN A 208 -17.58 -8.91 9.56
CA GLN A 208 -18.39 -8.77 8.35
C GLN A 208 -19.72 -9.52 8.47
N GLU A 209 -19.70 -10.74 9.02
CA GLU A 209 -20.89 -11.55 9.25
C GLU A 209 -21.77 -10.93 10.35
N ALA A 210 -21.18 -10.51 11.47
CA ALA A 210 -21.93 -9.86 12.56
C ALA A 210 -22.68 -8.63 12.07
N TRP A 211 -22.02 -7.72 11.35
CA TRP A 211 -22.68 -6.58 10.72
C TRP A 211 -23.72 -7.02 9.68
N GLY A 212 -23.44 -8.08 8.91
CA GLY A 212 -24.38 -8.63 7.93
C GLY A 212 -25.69 -9.12 8.55
N GLN A 213 -25.67 -9.62 9.79
CA GLN A 213 -26.87 -10.04 10.52
C GLN A 213 -27.65 -8.87 11.11
N ASP A 214 -26.96 -7.81 11.56
CA ASP A 214 -27.57 -6.64 12.18
C ASP A 214 -28.14 -5.63 11.16
N LEU A 215 -27.56 -5.57 9.95
CA LEU A 215 -27.98 -4.65 8.91
C LEU A 215 -29.37 -5.01 8.34
N PRO A 216 -30.19 -4.00 7.97
CA PRO A 216 -31.48 -4.24 7.32
C PRO A 216 -31.34 -5.02 6.00
N LYS A 217 -32.29 -5.93 5.75
CA LYS A 217 -32.34 -6.70 4.49
C LYS A 217 -32.77 -5.86 3.29
N ASP A 218 -33.63 -4.85 3.51
CA ASP A 218 -34.02 -3.89 2.48
C ASP A 218 -33.04 -2.70 2.49
N PRO A 219 -32.29 -2.45 1.41
CA PRO A 219 -31.40 -1.29 1.32
C PRO A 219 -32.08 0.06 1.55
N ASN A 220 -33.40 0.18 1.31
CA ASN A 220 -34.15 1.40 1.55
C ASN A 220 -34.25 1.77 3.03
N ASP A 221 -34.14 0.78 3.93
CA ASP A 221 -34.19 0.98 5.39
C ASP A 221 -32.83 1.37 5.98
N LEU A 222 -31.73 1.20 5.22
CA LEU A 222 -30.37 1.41 5.71
C LEU A 222 -30.15 2.83 6.23
N TRP A 223 -30.70 3.84 5.56
CA TRP A 223 -30.54 5.24 5.97
C TRP A 223 -31.15 5.49 7.34
N ALA A 224 -32.37 5.01 7.58
CA ALA A 224 -33.05 5.15 8.86
C ALA A 224 -32.31 4.36 9.96
N PHE A 225 -31.84 3.15 9.64
CA PHE A 225 -31.03 2.34 10.56
C PHE A 225 -29.76 3.09 10.99
N LEU A 226 -28.99 3.62 10.04
CA LEU A 226 -27.76 4.36 10.34
C LEU A 226 -28.01 5.60 11.20
N ILE A 227 -29.16 6.27 11.05
CA ILE A 227 -29.52 7.42 11.90
C ILE A 227 -29.74 6.99 13.35
N VAL A 228 -30.40 5.86 13.57
CA VAL A 228 -30.77 5.36 14.92
C VAL A 228 -29.60 4.70 15.64
N LEU A 229 -28.64 4.14 14.90
CA LEU A 229 -27.44 3.51 15.44
C LEU A 229 -26.69 4.45 16.39
N ASP A 230 -26.26 3.98 17.55
CA ASP A 230 -25.48 4.82 18.48
C ASP A 230 -24.12 5.23 17.86
N ASP A 231 -23.50 6.26 18.43
CA ASP A 231 -22.26 6.83 17.89
C ASP A 231 -21.12 5.81 17.85
N VAL A 232 -20.99 4.96 18.88
CA VAL A 232 -19.92 3.95 18.97
C VAL A 232 -20.10 2.90 17.87
N SER A 233 -21.31 2.36 17.73
CA SER A 233 -21.64 1.37 16.70
C SER A 233 -21.48 1.95 15.29
N ARG A 234 -21.87 3.21 15.08
CA ARG A 234 -21.72 3.90 13.79
C ARG A 234 -20.26 4.10 13.42
N GLN A 235 -19.43 4.51 14.37
CA GLN A 235 -17.99 4.64 14.20
C GLN A 235 -17.33 3.29 13.93
N ALA A 236 -17.73 2.23 14.63
CA ALA A 236 -17.23 0.88 14.41
C ALA A 236 -17.60 0.33 13.01
N LEU A 237 -18.85 0.53 12.57
CA LEU A 237 -19.28 0.17 11.21
C LEU A 237 -18.51 0.97 10.16
N PHE A 238 -18.34 2.28 10.38
CA PHE A 238 -17.52 3.12 9.52
C PHE A 238 -16.08 2.61 9.44
N ALA A 239 -15.46 2.29 10.58
CA ALA A 239 -14.10 1.78 10.66
C ALA A 239 -13.93 0.44 9.92
N HIS A 240 -14.90 -0.47 10.08
CA HIS A 240 -14.92 -1.72 9.34
C HIS A 240 -14.97 -1.47 7.82
N CYS A 241 -15.90 -0.64 7.34
CA CYS A 241 -16.01 -0.30 5.92
C CYS A 241 -14.75 0.37 5.39
N ALA A 242 -14.20 1.35 6.11
CA ALA A 242 -12.97 2.05 5.75
C ALA A 242 -11.76 1.10 5.72
N SER A 243 -11.69 0.14 6.64
CA SER A 243 -10.58 -0.82 6.67
C SER A 243 -10.52 -1.67 5.41
N LEU A 244 -11.67 -2.09 4.87
CA LEU A 244 -11.72 -2.99 3.71
C LEU A 244 -11.14 -2.37 2.42
N SER A 245 -11.01 -1.04 2.35
CA SER A 245 -10.40 -0.34 1.21
C SER A 245 -8.88 -0.17 1.32
N VAL A 246 -8.26 -0.48 2.46
CA VAL A 246 -6.79 -0.45 2.58
C VAL A 246 -6.17 -1.51 1.66
N ASN A 247 -5.22 -1.12 0.83
CA ASN A 247 -4.45 -2.03 -0.02
C ASN A 247 -2.98 -1.60 -0.06
N ALA A 248 -2.12 -2.41 0.56
CA ALA A 248 -0.67 -2.22 0.60
C ALA A 248 0.08 -3.34 -0.13
N VAL A 249 -0.57 -4.03 -1.07
CA VAL A 249 0.05 -5.09 -1.88
C VAL A 249 0.99 -4.49 -2.90
N ILE A 250 2.18 -5.10 -3.02
CA ILE A 250 3.17 -4.77 -4.05
C ILE A 250 3.08 -5.81 -5.16
N GLU A 251 2.66 -5.38 -6.35
CA GLU A 251 2.61 -6.23 -7.54
C GLU A 251 3.85 -5.99 -8.42
N PRO A 252 4.37 -7.02 -9.11
CA PRO A 252 5.57 -6.87 -9.95
C PRO A 252 5.43 -5.82 -11.06
N TRP A 253 4.23 -5.70 -11.63
CA TRP A 253 3.91 -4.71 -12.67
C TRP A 253 3.39 -3.37 -12.12
N ASN A 254 3.08 -3.28 -10.82
CA ASN A 254 2.53 -2.06 -10.21
C ASN A 254 2.98 -1.92 -8.74
N ARG A 255 4.01 -1.12 -8.53
CA ARG A 255 4.62 -0.94 -7.20
C ARG A 255 3.86 0.03 -6.28
N ARG A 256 2.97 0.87 -6.83
CA ARG A 256 2.15 1.86 -6.11
C ARG A 256 2.91 2.60 -4.99
N THR A 257 4.13 3.06 -5.26
CA THR A 257 5.11 3.50 -4.25
C THR A 257 4.55 4.51 -3.24
N GLN A 258 3.77 5.49 -3.71
CA GLN A 258 3.14 6.49 -2.85
C GLN A 258 2.02 5.91 -1.97
N ALA A 259 1.19 5.01 -2.52
CA ALA A 259 0.17 4.31 -1.74
C ALA A 259 0.81 3.41 -0.66
N ILE A 260 1.95 2.77 -0.96
CA ILE A 260 2.71 1.99 0.02
C ILE A 260 3.28 2.90 1.12
N ALA A 261 3.85 4.06 0.77
CA ALA A 261 4.32 5.03 1.75
C ALA A 261 3.19 5.56 2.64
N HIS A 262 2.01 5.79 2.08
CA HIS A 262 0.82 6.17 2.85
C HIS A 262 0.34 5.03 3.77
N ALA A 263 0.39 3.77 3.33
CA ALA A 263 0.10 2.63 4.17
C ALA A 263 1.10 2.50 5.34
N ASP A 264 2.38 2.81 5.12
CA ASP A 264 3.40 2.88 6.19
C ASP A 264 3.10 4.01 7.20
N GLN A 265 2.63 5.17 6.71
CA GLN A 265 2.19 6.27 7.57
C GLN A 265 0.96 5.89 8.40
N LEU A 266 -0.02 5.23 7.78
CA LEU A 266 -1.22 4.74 8.45
C LEU A 266 -0.86 3.72 9.54
N ALA A 267 -0.02 2.73 9.22
CA ALA A 267 0.45 1.74 10.19
C ALA A 267 1.16 2.40 11.39
N ARG A 268 2.04 3.38 11.14
CA ARG A 268 2.69 4.15 12.22
C ARG A 268 1.70 4.93 13.07
N SER A 269 0.66 5.50 12.46
CA SER A 269 -0.32 6.32 13.17
C SER A 269 -1.16 5.47 14.14
N ILE A 270 -1.48 4.24 13.76
CA ILE A 270 -2.22 3.27 14.60
C ILE A 270 -1.28 2.57 15.62
N GLY A 271 0.04 2.70 15.47
CA GLY A 271 1.01 1.92 16.24
C GLY A 271 1.02 0.44 15.86
N PHE A 272 0.68 0.11 14.61
CA PHE A 272 0.59 -1.25 14.11
C PHE A 272 1.95 -1.78 13.60
N GLY A 273 2.37 -2.96 14.08
CA GLY A 273 3.53 -3.70 13.59
C GLY A 273 3.21 -5.18 13.31
N MET A 274 3.90 -5.78 12.33
CA MET A 274 3.67 -7.20 11.97
C MET A 274 4.11 -8.17 13.09
N VAL A 275 5.09 -7.79 13.91
CA VAL A 275 5.48 -8.58 15.09
C VAL A 275 4.35 -8.61 16.12
N ASP A 276 3.78 -7.45 16.45
CA ASP A 276 2.66 -7.34 17.41
C ASP A 276 1.40 -8.02 16.89
N ALA A 277 1.21 -8.05 15.56
CA ALA A 277 0.17 -8.82 14.90
C ALA A 277 0.39 -10.35 15.02
N GLY A 278 1.56 -10.80 15.48
CA GLY A 278 1.90 -12.22 15.68
C GLY A 278 2.52 -12.90 14.46
N TRP A 279 2.98 -12.14 13.45
CA TRP A 279 3.67 -12.73 12.30
C TRP A 279 5.07 -13.21 12.71
N VAL A 280 5.41 -14.43 12.29
CA VAL A 280 6.74 -15.03 12.49
C VAL A 280 7.19 -15.74 11.22
N PRO A 281 8.51 -15.74 10.91
CA PRO A 281 9.02 -16.47 9.76
C PRO A 281 9.00 -17.98 10.04
N THR A 282 8.34 -18.75 9.18
CA THR A 282 8.28 -20.21 9.24
C THR A 282 8.84 -20.84 7.96
N ALA A 283 9.10 -22.14 8.00
CA ALA A 283 9.47 -22.93 6.83
C ALA A 283 8.44 -22.78 5.71
N ASP A 284 7.16 -22.73 6.04
CA ASP A 284 6.07 -22.69 5.06
C ASP A 284 5.84 -21.28 4.48
N ASN A 285 5.93 -20.22 5.31
CA ASN A 285 5.55 -18.88 4.88
C ASN A 285 6.70 -18.06 4.26
N TYR A 286 7.96 -18.35 4.59
CA TYR A 286 9.12 -17.56 4.16
C TYR A 286 10.39 -18.40 3.97
N LEU A 287 10.84 -19.12 5.00
CA LEU A 287 12.18 -19.72 5.04
C LEU A 287 12.36 -20.83 4.00
N GLY A 288 11.33 -21.61 3.69
CA GLY A 288 11.36 -22.61 2.63
C GLY A 288 11.28 -22.02 1.22
N ARG A 289 10.85 -20.75 1.09
CA ARG A 289 10.58 -20.07 -0.18
C ARG A 289 11.76 -19.21 -0.68
N VAL A 290 12.77 -19.00 0.15
CA VAL A 290 13.99 -18.23 -0.20
C VAL A 290 15.19 -19.14 -0.43
N THR A 291 16.33 -18.59 -0.87
CA THR A 291 17.58 -19.35 -1.07
C THR A 291 18.28 -19.66 0.26
N LYS A 292 19.19 -20.64 0.29
CA LYS A 292 19.99 -20.93 1.50
C LYS A 292 20.75 -19.71 2.02
N VAL A 293 21.33 -18.91 1.11
CA VAL A 293 22.03 -17.65 1.43
C VAL A 293 21.11 -16.70 2.18
N ARG A 294 19.86 -16.53 1.73
CA ARG A 294 18.85 -15.69 2.41
C ARG A 294 18.42 -16.26 3.76
N ILE A 295 18.29 -17.58 3.90
CA ILE A 295 18.01 -18.21 5.22
C ILE A 295 19.12 -17.88 6.22
N LEU A 296 20.38 -18.05 5.81
CA LEU A 296 21.54 -17.77 6.66
C LEU A 296 21.64 -16.28 7.02
N GLN A 297 21.34 -15.39 6.07
CA GLN A 297 21.26 -13.95 6.33
C GLN A 297 20.18 -13.63 7.36
N ALA A 298 18.96 -14.17 7.21
CA ALA A 298 17.87 -13.93 8.15
C ALA A 298 18.22 -14.43 9.56
N VAL A 299 18.83 -15.61 9.69
CA VAL A 299 19.28 -16.15 10.98
C VAL A 299 20.40 -15.31 11.58
N ARG A 300 21.34 -14.81 10.75
CA ARG A 300 22.40 -13.91 11.19
C ARG A 300 21.85 -12.59 11.73
N GLU A 301 20.91 -11.98 11.01
CA GLU A 301 20.23 -10.75 11.45
C GLU A 301 19.42 -10.98 12.75
N ALA A 302 18.76 -12.13 12.88
CA ALA A 302 17.89 -12.42 14.03
C ALA A 302 18.63 -12.90 15.28
N LYS A 303 19.69 -13.71 15.13
CA LYS A 303 20.35 -14.45 16.22
C LYS A 303 21.89 -14.48 16.14
N GLY A 304 22.50 -13.74 15.21
CA GLY A 304 23.95 -13.59 15.07
C GLY A 304 24.65 -14.69 14.25
N ASP A 305 25.91 -14.44 13.87
CA ASP A 305 26.71 -15.27 12.96
C ASP A 305 26.84 -16.73 13.40
N ARG A 306 27.10 -16.95 14.70
CA ARG A 306 27.27 -18.29 15.27
C ARG A 306 26.04 -19.18 15.03
N SER A 307 24.85 -18.60 15.06
CA SER A 307 23.59 -19.33 14.81
C SER A 307 23.45 -19.74 13.34
N ALA A 308 23.92 -18.90 12.42
CA ALA A 308 23.93 -19.21 10.99
C ALA A 308 24.93 -20.33 10.66
N GLU A 309 26.12 -20.32 11.27
CA GLU A 309 27.14 -21.37 11.09
C GLU A 309 26.62 -22.77 11.48
N LEU A 310 25.80 -22.86 12.54
CA LEU A 310 25.22 -24.11 13.01
C LEU A 310 24.32 -24.80 11.96
N ILE A 311 23.72 -24.04 11.05
CA ILE A 311 22.77 -24.57 10.07
C ILE A 311 23.31 -24.56 8.63
N GLY A 312 24.46 -23.92 8.38
CA GLY A 312 25.02 -23.72 7.04
C GLY A 312 25.25 -25.00 6.24
N HIS A 313 25.57 -26.10 6.93
CA HIS A 313 25.83 -27.41 6.31
C HIS A 313 24.55 -28.19 5.96
N LEU A 314 23.38 -27.71 6.39
CA LEU A 314 22.11 -28.43 6.20
C LEU A 314 21.60 -28.33 4.75
N LYS A 315 20.80 -29.31 4.35
CA LYS A 315 20.00 -29.23 3.11
C LYS A 315 18.90 -28.19 3.28
N LYS A 316 18.45 -27.57 2.19
CA LYS A 316 17.54 -26.40 2.22
C LYS A 316 16.30 -26.61 3.11
N ALA A 317 15.61 -27.75 2.96
CA ALA A 317 14.41 -28.04 3.73
C ALA A 317 14.69 -28.21 5.24
N ASP A 318 15.80 -28.85 5.59
CA ASP A 318 16.20 -29.02 7.00
C ASP A 318 16.71 -27.70 7.58
N MET A 319 17.43 -26.91 6.78
CA MET A 319 17.90 -25.56 7.12
C MET A 319 16.72 -24.63 7.42
N ALA A 320 15.66 -24.66 6.60
CA ALA A 320 14.47 -23.85 6.82
C ALA A 320 13.74 -24.21 8.13
N ARG A 321 13.59 -25.52 8.41
CA ARG A 321 12.98 -26.01 9.66
C ARG A 321 13.80 -25.65 10.90
N GLU A 322 15.12 -25.78 10.82
CA GLU A 322 15.99 -25.42 11.95
C GLU A 322 16.10 -23.89 12.13
N ALA A 323 16.10 -23.13 11.04
CA ALA A 323 16.04 -21.67 11.08
C ALA A 323 14.76 -21.18 11.77
N GLU A 324 13.60 -21.77 11.47
CA GLU A 324 12.34 -21.46 12.16
C GLU A 324 12.47 -21.66 13.68
N ARG A 325 13.03 -22.80 14.11
CA ARG A 325 13.26 -23.10 15.52
C ARG A 325 14.21 -22.08 16.17
N LEU A 326 15.29 -21.72 15.48
CA LEU A 326 16.29 -20.77 15.97
C LEU A 326 15.73 -19.35 16.05
N MET A 327 14.95 -18.91 15.06
CA MET A 327 14.42 -17.56 14.94
C MET A 327 13.17 -17.31 15.79
N SER A 328 12.62 -18.35 16.43
CA SER A 328 11.49 -18.22 17.34
C SER A 328 11.73 -17.11 18.40
N GLY A 329 10.72 -16.26 18.59
CA GLY A 329 10.75 -15.13 19.53
C GLY A 329 11.81 -14.05 19.25
N SER A 330 12.38 -13.99 18.04
CA SER A 330 13.33 -12.94 17.66
C SER A 330 12.69 -11.59 17.30
N GLY A 331 11.40 -11.59 16.93
CA GLY A 331 10.75 -10.42 16.33
C GLY A 331 11.29 -10.06 14.94
N TRP A 332 12.10 -10.92 14.32
CA TRP A 332 12.67 -10.65 13.00
C TRP A 332 11.58 -10.69 11.92
N LEU A 333 11.64 -9.71 11.01
CA LEU A 333 10.75 -9.60 9.85
C LEU A 333 11.57 -9.52 8.55
N PRO A 334 11.07 -10.08 7.42
CA PRO A 334 11.63 -9.81 6.10
C PRO A 334 11.35 -8.38 5.66
N GLU A 335 12.16 -7.86 4.74
CA GLU A 335 12.14 -6.44 4.34
C GLU A 335 10.74 -5.91 3.97
N PRO A 336 9.87 -6.62 3.22
CA PRO A 336 8.53 -6.11 2.87
C PRO A 336 7.57 -5.95 4.06
N LEU A 337 7.86 -6.59 5.20
CA LEU A 337 7.04 -6.53 6.41
C LEU A 337 7.56 -5.51 7.43
N ARG A 338 8.78 -4.99 7.24
CA ARG A 338 9.35 -3.96 8.10
C ARG A 338 8.69 -2.61 7.82
N LEU A 339 8.51 -1.81 8.87
CA LEU A 339 8.20 -0.40 8.69
C LEU A 339 9.51 0.31 8.30
N VAL A 340 9.47 1.24 7.34
CA VAL A 340 10.65 1.94 6.81
C VAL A 340 11.50 2.64 7.89
N THR A 341 10.96 2.85 9.10
CA THR A 341 11.68 3.37 10.26
C THR A 341 12.72 2.40 10.85
N ASP A 342 12.55 1.08 10.71
CA ASP A 342 13.51 0.08 11.23
C ASP A 342 14.87 0.15 10.50
N SER A 343 14.86 0.52 9.22
CA SER A 343 16.08 0.66 8.40
C SER A 343 16.89 1.92 8.70
N ALA A 344 16.29 2.92 9.36
CA ALA A 344 16.95 4.19 9.69
C ALA A 344 17.70 4.16 11.03
N SER A 345 17.66 3.05 11.77
CA SER A 345 18.29 2.93 13.09
C SER A 345 19.79 2.57 13.06
N VAL A 346 20.40 2.42 11.87
CA VAL A 346 21.84 2.09 11.74
C VAL A 346 22.71 3.31 11.40
N ASP A 347 22.15 4.45 11.00
CA ASP A 347 22.91 5.69 10.79
C ASP A 347 22.37 6.82 11.69
N GLN A 348 22.80 6.80 12.97
CA GLN A 348 22.75 8.00 13.80
C GLN A 348 23.71 9.05 13.24
N ALA A 349 23.18 9.97 12.45
CA ALA A 349 23.78 11.29 12.29
C ALA A 349 23.12 12.23 13.30
N THR A 350 23.88 12.54 14.35
CA THR A 350 23.71 13.67 15.26
C THR A 350 23.21 14.93 14.53
N VAL A 351 22.02 15.40 14.89
CA VAL A 351 21.62 16.78 14.58
C VAL A 351 21.72 17.57 15.88
N GLU A 352 22.72 18.44 15.92
CA GLU A 352 22.94 19.44 16.94
C GLU A 352 21.67 20.30 17.09
N THR A 353 21.19 20.39 18.32
CA THR A 353 20.19 21.36 18.76
C THR A 353 20.75 22.77 18.58
N GLY A 354 20.29 23.44 17.52
CA GLY A 354 20.47 24.87 17.32
C GLY A 354 19.68 25.67 18.35
N GLU A 355 20.43 26.31 19.23
CA GLU A 355 20.03 27.38 20.15
C GLU A 355 19.21 28.46 19.43
N ILE A 356 17.99 28.72 19.92
CA ILE A 356 17.28 29.98 19.67
C ILE A 356 17.22 30.75 20.98
N ALA A 357 17.79 31.95 20.91
CA ALA A 357 17.91 32.90 22.00
C ALA A 357 16.55 33.37 22.53
N ASP A 358 16.44 33.26 23.85
CA ASP A 358 15.81 34.16 24.82
C ASP A 358 14.99 35.35 24.28
N ALA A 359 13.66 35.25 24.47
CA ALA A 359 12.80 36.41 24.65
C ALA A 359 11.57 36.05 25.50
N GLY A 360 11.56 36.49 26.75
CA GLY A 360 10.35 37.00 27.41
C GLY A 360 9.59 36.03 28.31
N THR A 361 9.96 36.03 29.59
CA THR A 361 9.20 35.54 30.74
C THR A 361 7.77 36.10 30.80
N VAL A 362 6.76 35.23 30.78
CA VAL A 362 5.47 35.47 31.45
C VAL A 362 5.01 34.15 32.09
N GLU A 363 4.82 34.21 33.41
CA GLU A 363 4.31 33.14 34.27
C GLU A 363 2.85 32.78 33.93
N THR A 364 2.53 31.49 33.93
CA THR A 364 1.14 31.00 33.97
C THR A 364 0.99 30.00 35.11
N PRO A 365 0.01 30.18 36.02
CA PRO A 365 -0.13 29.39 37.23
C PRO A 365 -0.77 28.02 36.95
N ALA A 366 -0.50 27.08 37.86
CA ALA A 366 -1.07 25.73 37.88
C ALA A 366 -2.62 25.74 37.96
N PRO A 367 -3.31 24.73 37.41
CA PRO A 367 -4.75 24.61 37.58
C PRO A 367 -5.08 24.03 38.97
N ASP A 368 -5.84 24.80 39.75
CA ASP A 368 -6.45 24.37 41.01
C ASP A 368 -7.41 23.18 40.80
N LEU A 369 -7.17 22.10 41.55
CA LEU A 369 -8.11 20.98 41.70
C LEU A 369 -9.18 21.37 42.74
N PRO A 370 -10.47 21.06 42.54
CA PRO A 370 -11.55 21.48 43.45
C PRO A 370 -11.52 20.77 44.81
N ALA A 371 -11.75 21.56 45.86
CA ALA A 371 -11.65 21.22 47.28
C ALA A 371 -12.81 20.35 47.82
N PHE A 372 -13.08 19.19 47.24
CA PHE A 372 -14.09 18.25 47.75
C PHE A 372 -13.50 16.97 48.38
N LEU A 373 -12.17 16.81 48.44
CA LEU A 373 -11.55 15.55 48.87
C LEU A 373 -10.45 15.71 49.95
N THR A 374 -10.60 16.68 50.85
CA THR A 374 -9.73 16.77 52.03
C THR A 374 -10.52 17.18 53.26
N ASP A 375 -10.67 16.20 54.15
CA ASP A 375 -11.04 16.19 55.58
C ASP A 375 -12.33 15.40 55.87
N ASP A 376 -12.44 14.59 56.92
CA ASP A 376 -11.51 13.73 57.67
C ASP A 376 -12.39 12.99 58.71
N ALA A 377 -11.87 11.88 59.22
CA ALA A 377 -12.16 11.27 60.53
C ALA A 377 -13.49 10.51 60.81
N ASP A 378 -13.32 9.20 61.02
CA ASP A 378 -13.63 8.45 62.25
C ASP A 378 -14.84 8.88 63.11
N ASP A 379 -15.82 7.96 63.27
CA ASP A 379 -16.07 7.33 64.57
C ASP A 379 -16.97 6.09 64.42
N ALA A 380 -16.72 5.08 65.25
CA ALA A 380 -17.43 3.81 65.30
C ALA A 380 -18.46 3.81 66.44
N SER A 381 -19.66 3.27 66.21
CA SER A 381 -20.51 2.63 67.25
C SER A 381 -21.71 1.91 66.61
N ALA A 382 -21.82 0.59 66.81
CA ALA A 382 -23.05 -0.21 66.67
C ALA A 382 -23.86 -0.16 68.02
N PRO A 383 -24.99 -0.87 68.27
CA PRO A 383 -25.76 -1.82 67.44
C PRO A 383 -27.33 -1.71 67.60
N THR A 384 -28.02 -2.75 67.12
CA THR A 384 -29.40 -3.27 67.42
C THR A 384 -30.62 -2.58 66.81
N ASP A 385 -31.36 -3.27 65.93
CA ASP A 385 -32.46 -4.16 66.35
C ASP A 385 -32.96 -5.08 65.20
N GLU A 386 -33.22 -6.33 65.55
CA GLU A 386 -33.95 -7.35 64.80
C GLU A 386 -35.42 -6.94 64.65
N VAL A 387 -36.10 -7.21 63.53
CA VAL A 387 -37.28 -8.13 63.45
C VAL A 387 -37.53 -8.53 61.98
N ASP A 388 -37.69 -9.83 61.80
CA ASP A 388 -38.30 -10.59 60.69
C ASP A 388 -39.50 -9.94 59.97
N GLU A 389 -39.57 -10.14 58.65
CA GLU A 389 -40.77 -10.73 58.04
C GLU A 389 -40.39 -11.59 56.81
N HIS A 390 -40.59 -12.89 56.98
CA HIS A 390 -40.52 -13.96 55.99
C HIS A 390 -41.59 -13.84 54.89
N GLN A 391 -41.21 -14.07 53.62
CA GLN A 391 -41.95 -14.88 52.63
C GLN A 391 -41.06 -15.12 51.39
N HIS A 392 -40.38 -16.27 51.35
CA HIS A 392 -40.74 -17.51 50.63
C HIS A 392 -40.36 -17.53 49.14
N LEU A 393 -39.19 -18.11 48.86
CA LEU A 393 -38.88 -18.86 47.64
C LEU A 393 -37.99 -20.05 48.04
N ASP A 394 -38.50 -21.26 47.87
CA ASP A 394 -37.94 -22.27 46.95
C ASP A 394 -38.20 -23.73 47.34
N ALA A 395 -38.23 -24.52 46.27
CA ALA A 395 -38.69 -25.88 46.16
C ALA A 395 -37.69 -26.92 46.68
N ALA A 396 -38.29 -28.01 47.16
CA ALA A 396 -37.85 -29.41 47.19
C ALA A 396 -36.36 -29.79 47.10
N GLU A 397 -36.01 -30.62 48.09
CA GLU A 397 -35.00 -31.70 48.17
C GLU A 397 -33.60 -31.39 48.73
#